data_AF-A0A1Y0RUV6-F1
#
_entry.id   AF-A0A1Y0RUV6-F1
#
_cell.length_a   1.000
_cell.length_b   1.000
_cell.length_c   1.000
_cell.angle_alpha   90.00
_cell.angle_beta   90.00
_cell.angle_gamma   90.00
#
_symmetry.space_group_name_H-M   'P 1'
#
loop_
_entity.id
_entity.type
_entity.pdbx_description
1 polymer ?
#
loop_
_entity_poly.entity_id
_entity_poly.type
_entity_poly.pdbx_seq_one_letter_code
_entity_poly.pdbx_strand_id
1 'polypeptide(L)'
;MLKIERNTYEQVHGRVSSGELLQLVIHHEQFAWLRQLSMLVVQIDEMLQADEPVSLDDAHSLIADARTLLTPQEDGNAFEKNYYNALQREPAAVLAHAEVTKLLEKN
;
A
#
# COMPACT_ATOMS: atom_id res chain seq x y z
N MET A 1 3.22 6.85 4.31
CA MET A 1 2.04 6.09 4.80
C MET A 1 2.16 5.64 6.26
N LEU A 2 3.07 4.73 6.64
CA LEU A 2 3.16 4.23 8.03
C LEU A 2 3.28 5.33 9.10
N LYS A 3 4.09 6.38 8.85
CA LYS A 3 4.23 7.51 9.78
C LYS A 3 2.90 8.24 10.04
N ILE A 4 2.06 8.38 9.00
CA ILE A 4 0.74 9.04 9.10
C ILE A 4 -0.18 8.19 9.99
N GLU A 5 -0.21 6.89 9.75
CA GLU A 5 -1.06 5.96 10.52
C GLU A 5 -0.61 5.85 11.96
N ARG A 6 0.70 5.79 12.19
CA ARG A 6 1.27 5.88 13.55
C ARG A 6 0.78 7.16 14.24
N ASN A 7 0.94 8.32 13.60
CA ASN A 7 0.51 9.59 14.19
C ASN A 7 -0.99 9.59 14.51
N THR A 8 -1.82 9.07 13.61
CA THR A 8 -3.28 8.96 13.80
C THR A 8 -3.63 8.04 14.97
N TYR A 9 -2.97 6.88 15.06
CA TYR A 9 -3.15 5.96 16.17
C TYR A 9 -2.72 6.57 17.51
N GLU A 10 -1.54 7.21 17.55
CA GLU A 10 -0.97 7.79 18.76
C GLU A 10 -1.77 9.00 19.30
N GLN A 11 -2.50 9.70 18.43
CA GLN A 11 -3.41 10.78 18.85
C GLN A 11 -4.56 10.28 19.75
N VAL A 12 -5.00 9.03 19.54
CA VAL A 12 -6.12 8.43 20.28
C VAL A 12 -5.63 7.55 21.42
N HIS A 13 -4.55 6.79 21.20
CA HIS A 13 -4.10 5.73 22.12
C HIS A 13 -2.83 6.07 22.91
N GLY A 14 -2.20 7.21 22.62
CA GLY A 14 -0.90 7.59 23.18
C GLY A 14 0.27 7.01 22.40
N ARG A 15 1.49 7.40 22.78
CA ARG A 15 2.73 7.02 22.07
C ARG A 15 2.97 5.52 22.14
N VAL A 16 3.49 4.96 21.04
CA VAL A 16 3.89 3.56 20.96
C VAL A 16 5.39 3.41 20.72
N SER A 17 5.98 2.38 21.31
CA SER A 17 7.33 1.95 21.00
C SER A 17 7.41 1.32 19.60
N SER A 18 8.63 1.13 19.08
CA SER A 18 8.83 0.45 17.80
C SER A 18 8.34 -1.00 17.81
N GLY A 19 8.49 -1.71 18.94
CA GLY A 19 8.02 -3.09 19.07
C GLY A 19 6.50 -3.18 19.06
N GLU A 20 5.82 -2.27 19.77
CA GLU A 20 4.35 -2.18 19.75
C GLU A 20 3.84 -1.76 18.37
N LEU A 21 4.49 -0.80 17.71
CA LEU A 21 4.12 -0.40 16.35
C LEU A 21 4.21 -1.59 15.38
N LEU A 22 5.25 -2.42 15.49
CA LEU A 22 5.36 -3.63 14.68
C LEU A 22 4.17 -4.58 14.91
N GLN A 23 3.81 -4.82 16.17
CA GLN A 23 2.65 -5.66 16.50
C GLN A 23 1.34 -5.07 15.95
N LEU A 24 1.16 -3.75 16.01
CA LEU A 24 0.00 -3.07 15.43
C LEU A 24 -0.04 -3.21 13.92
N VAL A 25 1.09 -3.01 13.23
CA VAL A 25 1.19 -3.17 11.78
C VAL A 25 0.83 -4.59 11.36
N ILE A 26 1.17 -5.60 12.15
CA ILE A 26 0.88 -7.00 11.83
C ILE A 26 -0.59 -7.35 12.14
N HIS A 27 -1.11 -6.95 13.30
CA HIS A 27 -2.35 -7.51 13.84
C HIS A 27 -3.54 -6.55 13.88
N HIS A 28 -3.31 -5.24 13.99
CA HIS A 28 -4.38 -4.28 14.22
C HIS A 28 -5.10 -3.90 12.92
N GLU A 29 -6.42 -3.72 12.99
CA GLU A 29 -7.29 -3.46 11.83
C GLU A 29 -7.01 -2.12 11.16
N GLN A 30 -6.70 -1.07 11.94
CA GLN A 30 -6.33 0.24 11.40
C GLN A 30 -5.14 0.17 10.43
N PHE A 31 -4.22 -0.78 10.62
CA PHE A 31 -3.03 -0.94 9.78
C PHE A 31 -3.24 -1.94 8.63
N ALA A 32 -4.44 -2.54 8.50
CA ALA A 32 -4.72 -3.57 7.50
C ALA A 32 -4.46 -3.11 6.06
N TRP A 33 -4.79 -1.86 5.76
CA TRP A 33 -4.57 -1.31 4.42
C TRP A 33 -3.08 -1.18 4.07
N LEU A 34 -2.22 -0.91 5.06
CA LEU A 34 -0.76 -0.88 4.84
C LEU A 34 -0.22 -2.28 4.54
N ARG A 35 -0.78 -3.32 5.16
CA ARG A 35 -0.40 -4.71 4.86
C ARG A 35 -0.73 -5.10 3.43
N GLN A 36 -1.85 -4.61 2.87
CA GLN A 36 -2.19 -4.85 1.47
C GLN A 36 -1.18 -4.19 0.51
N LEU A 37 -0.73 -2.96 0.82
CA LEU A 37 0.38 -2.33 0.07
C LEU A 37 1.68 -3.13 0.19
N SER A 38 2.03 -3.60 1.38
CA SER A 38 3.22 -4.42 1.59
C SER A 38 3.15 -5.75 0.83
N MET A 39 1.97 -6.37 0.74
CA MET A 39 1.77 -7.60 -0.02
C MET A 39 2.08 -7.41 -1.50
N LEU A 40 1.65 -6.29 -2.09
CA LEU A 40 1.97 -5.97 -3.48
C LEU A 40 3.50 -5.85 -3.70
N VAL A 41 4.22 -5.20 -2.77
CA VAL A 41 5.69 -5.10 -2.84
C VAL A 41 6.34 -6.48 -2.73
N VAL A 42 5.89 -7.31 -1.79
CA VAL A 42 6.39 -8.69 -1.65
C VAL A 42 6.15 -9.50 -2.91
N GLN A 43 4.97 -9.42 -3.52
CA GLN A 43 4.67 -10.12 -4.77
C GLN A 43 5.59 -9.67 -5.93
N ILE A 44 5.89 -8.36 -6.01
CA ILE A 44 6.86 -7.83 -6.98
C ILE A 44 8.25 -8.40 -6.71
N ASP A 45 8.72 -8.36 -5.46
CA ASP A 45 10.05 -8.84 -5.08
C ASP A 45 10.21 -10.34 -5.33
N GLU A 46 9.20 -11.14 -4.98
CA GLU A 46 9.17 -12.58 -5.22
C GLU A 46 9.22 -12.90 -6.72
N MET A 47 8.45 -12.17 -7.53
CA MET A 47 8.46 -12.32 -8.99
C MET A 47 9.82 -11.95 -9.59
N LEU A 48 10.47 -10.87 -9.11
CA LEU A 48 11.79 -10.45 -9.57
C LEU A 48 12.92 -11.39 -9.12
N GLN A 49 12.75 -12.11 -8.03
CA GLN A 49 13.72 -13.06 -7.47
C GLN A 49 13.44 -14.51 -7.85
N ALA A 50 12.42 -14.77 -8.67
CA ALA A 50 12.05 -16.12 -9.06
C ALA A 50 13.20 -16.83 -9.79
N ASP A 51 13.49 -18.07 -9.37
CA ASP A 51 14.49 -18.92 -10.03
C ASP A 51 14.04 -19.38 -11.43
N GLU A 52 12.72 -19.41 -11.66
CA GLU A 52 12.11 -19.75 -12.94
C GLU A 52 11.70 -18.48 -13.72
N PRO A 53 11.70 -18.53 -15.07
CA PRO A 53 11.23 -17.42 -15.88
C PRO A 53 9.78 -17.06 -15.55
N VAL A 54 9.55 -15.80 -15.17
CA VAL A 54 8.23 -15.24 -14.98
C VAL A 54 7.46 -15.24 -16.30
N SER A 55 6.25 -15.78 -16.30
CA SER A 55 5.39 -15.76 -17.48
C SER A 55 4.84 -14.36 -17.74
N LEU A 56 4.57 -14.03 -19.00
CA LEU A 56 3.93 -12.75 -19.35
C LEU A 56 2.53 -12.61 -18.73
N ASP A 57 1.81 -13.72 -18.57
CA ASP A 57 0.47 -13.73 -17.98
C ASP A 57 0.51 -13.41 -16.47
N ASP A 58 1.51 -13.92 -15.75
CA ASP A 58 1.70 -13.59 -14.34
C ASP A 58 2.07 -12.12 -14.16
N ALA A 59 2.97 -11.60 -15.01
CA ALA A 59 3.34 -10.20 -14.99
C ALA A 59 2.14 -9.28 -15.30
N HIS A 60 1.32 -9.61 -16.30
CA HIS A 60 0.11 -8.86 -16.61
C HIS A 60 -0.92 -8.91 -15.47
N SER A 61 -1.07 -10.07 -14.82
CA SER A 61 -1.98 -10.22 -13.68
C SER A 61 -1.55 -9.34 -12.51
N LEU A 62 -0.25 -9.34 -12.16
CA LEU A 62 0.29 -8.47 -11.11
C LEU A 62 0.11 -6.97 -11.43
N ILE A 63 0.30 -6.58 -12.70
CA ILE A 63 0.06 -5.19 -13.13
C ILE A 63 -1.43 -4.82 -13.02
N ALA A 64 -2.34 -5.73 -13.36
CA ALA A 64 -3.78 -5.52 -13.23
C ALA A 64 -4.22 -5.40 -11.76
N ASP A 65 -3.67 -6.24 -10.88
CA ASP A 65 -3.90 -6.19 -9.44
C ASP A 65 -3.36 -4.87 -8.84
N ALA A 66 -2.16 -4.44 -9.25
CA ALA A 66 -1.59 -3.17 -8.84
C ALA A 66 -2.46 -1.98 -9.25
N ARG A 67 -2.97 -1.95 -10.50
CA ARG A 67 -3.89 -0.90 -10.98
C ARG A 67 -5.18 -0.89 -10.16
N THR A 68 -5.74 -2.06 -9.87
CA THR A 68 -6.98 -2.19 -9.09
C THR A 68 -6.78 -1.70 -7.66
N LEU A 69 -5.74 -2.18 -6.97
CA LEU A 69 -5.43 -1.80 -5.60
C LEU A 69 -5.17 -0.30 -5.48
N LEU A 70 -4.37 0.27 -6.39
CA LEU A 70 -3.96 1.68 -6.33
C LEU A 70 -5.00 2.66 -6.90
N THR A 71 -6.27 2.26 -7.00
CA THR A 71 -7.36 3.16 -7.41
C THR A 71 -7.95 3.86 -6.17
N PRO A 72 -7.68 5.16 -5.94
CA PRO A 72 -8.24 5.87 -4.79
C PRO A 72 -9.75 6.12 -4.99
N GLN A 73 -10.56 5.82 -3.98
CA GLN A 73 -12.01 6.10 -3.98
C GLN A 73 -12.47 6.59 -2.60
N GLU A 74 -13.08 7.78 -2.54
CA GLU A 74 -13.57 8.39 -1.29
C GLU A 74 -14.71 7.57 -0.64
N ASP A 75 -15.57 6.97 -1.46
CA ASP A 75 -16.72 6.19 -1.01
C ASP A 75 -16.53 4.67 -1.16
N GLY A 76 -15.29 4.25 -1.42
CA GLY A 76 -14.91 2.86 -1.67
C GLY A 76 -14.89 1.94 -0.44
N ASN A 77 -14.23 0.80 -0.61
CA ASN A 77 -13.91 -0.13 0.46
C ASN A 77 -12.87 0.47 1.44
N ALA A 78 -12.57 -0.26 2.52
CA ALA A 78 -11.68 0.22 3.57
C ALA A 78 -10.28 0.61 3.06
N PHE A 79 -9.70 -0.13 2.12
CA PHE A 79 -8.41 0.21 1.53
C PHE A 79 -8.52 1.51 0.73
N GLU A 80 -9.46 1.56 -0.22
CA GLU A 80 -9.60 2.66 -1.17
C GLU A 80 -9.79 4.00 -0.45
N LYS A 81 -10.59 4.00 0.63
CA LYS A 81 -10.80 5.15 1.51
C LYS A 81 -9.54 5.59 2.23
N ASN A 82 -8.82 4.64 2.83
CA ASN A 82 -7.59 4.94 3.56
C ASN A 82 -6.50 5.44 2.61
N TYR A 83 -6.38 4.83 1.43
CA TYR A 83 -5.45 5.25 0.39
C TYR A 83 -5.79 6.66 -0.12
N TYR A 84 -7.06 6.92 -0.45
CA TYR A 84 -7.55 8.26 -0.82
C TYR A 84 -7.21 9.31 0.24
N ASN A 85 -7.56 9.05 1.51
CA ASN A 85 -7.28 9.95 2.63
C ASN A 85 -5.79 10.21 2.82
N ALA A 86 -4.94 9.20 2.61
CA ALA A 86 -3.50 9.35 2.71
C ALA A 86 -2.93 10.25 1.60
N LEU A 87 -3.47 10.18 0.38
CA LEU A 87 -3.11 11.09 -0.71
C LEU A 87 -3.50 12.54 -0.41
N GLN A 88 -4.65 12.78 0.23
CA GLN A 88 -5.08 14.13 0.62
C GLN A 88 -4.20 14.76 1.71
N ARG A 89 -3.54 13.95 2.53
CA ARG A 89 -2.77 14.40 3.70
C ARG A 89 -1.28 14.58 3.45
N GLU A 90 -0.71 13.86 2.49
CA GLU A 90 0.74 13.86 2.26
C GLU A 90 1.09 14.14 0.79
N PRO A 91 1.67 15.31 0.48
CA PRO A 91 2.08 15.66 -0.88
C PRO A 91 3.04 14.64 -1.52
N ALA A 92 3.95 14.07 -0.72
CA ALA A 92 4.88 13.04 -1.21
C ALA A 92 4.16 11.76 -1.67
N ALA A 93 3.02 11.42 -1.06
CA ALA A 93 2.23 10.27 -1.48
C ALA A 93 1.53 10.52 -2.82
N VAL A 94 1.08 11.76 -3.08
CA VAL A 94 0.52 12.17 -4.37
C VAL A 94 1.55 12.04 -5.49
N LEU A 95 2.78 12.52 -5.25
CA LEU A 95 3.87 12.41 -6.22
C LEU A 95 4.21 10.94 -6.53
N ALA A 96 4.36 10.11 -5.48
CA ALA A 96 4.62 8.69 -5.66
C ALA A 96 3.47 7.96 -6.39
N HIS A 97 2.21 8.31 -6.09
CA HIS A 97 1.05 7.77 -6.80
C HIS A 97 1.09 8.16 -8.28
N ALA A 98 1.36 9.43 -8.61
CA ALA A 98 1.45 9.89 -10.00
C ALA A 98 2.56 9.17 -10.78
N GLU A 99 3.72 8.91 -10.17
CA GLU A 99 4.81 8.15 -10.77
C GLU A 99 4.40 6.71 -11.08
N VAL A 100 3.79 6.03 -10.11
CA VAL A 100 3.34 4.64 -10.29
C VAL A 100 2.21 4.54 -11.31
N THR A 101 1.22 5.42 -11.27
CA THR A 101 0.12 5.43 -12.26
C THR A 101 0.65 5.62 -13.67
N LYS A 102 1.60 6.55 -13.87
CA LYS A 102 2.25 6.76 -15.18
C LYS A 102 3.03 5.53 -15.66
N LEU A 103 3.67 4.80 -14.75
CA LEU A 103 4.36 3.55 -15.08
C LEU A 103 3.34 2.48 -15.50
N LEU A 104 2.22 2.38 -14.77
CA LEU A 104 1.16 1.42 -15.03
C LEU A 104 0.37 1.75 -16.30
N GLU A 105 0.30 2.99 -16.76
CA GLU A 105 -0.35 3.37 -18.03
C GLU A 105 0.46 2.97 -19.27
N LYS A 106 1.78 2.83 -19.15
CA LYS A 106 2.65 2.39 -20.25
C LYS A 106 2.57 0.88 -20.40
N ASN A 107 1.51 0.37 -21.03
CA ASN A 107 1.47 -0.98 -21.63
C ASN A 107 0.58 -0.97 -22.87
#